data_AF-A0A1E9AFE2-F1
#
_entry.id   AF-A0A1E9AFE2-F1
#
_cell.length_a   1.000
_cell.length_b   1.000
_cell.length_c   1.000
_cell.angle_alpha   90.00
_cell.angle_beta   90.00
_cell.angle_gamma   90.00
#
_symmetry.space_group_name_H-M   'P 1'
#
loop_
_entity.id
_entity.type
_entity.pdbx_description
1 polymer ?
#
loop_
_entity_poly.entity_id
_entity_poly.type
_entity_poly.pdbx_seq_one_letter_code
_entity_poly.pdbx_strand_id
1 'polypeptide(L)'
;MKLKKRQRGFTLIELVIVIAIIAILISIAAMKYSTTNLAAEAAAHNSNVKVLKSAGILYLIDNPDEKGTISVDKLAPYLEGGKIPKPAKHFSGASDFTVTSTDDGDVEVTPGMLKVSGKSLVEDNGN
;
A
#
# COMPACT_ATOMS: atom_id res chain seq x y z
N MET A 1 46.88 33.46 44.84
CA MET A 1 46.73 33.85 43.42
C MET A 1 45.84 32.81 42.73
N LYS A 2 44.58 33.13 42.41
CA LYS A 2 43.63 32.16 41.82
C LYS A 2 43.85 32.10 40.30
N LEU A 3 44.22 30.92 39.77
CA LEU A 3 44.38 30.72 38.31
C LEU A 3 43.00 30.76 37.63
N LYS A 4 42.78 31.74 36.73
CA LYS A 4 41.62 31.74 35.82
C LYS A 4 41.77 30.57 34.83
N LYS A 5 40.86 29.60 34.89
CA LYS A 5 40.73 28.56 33.85
C LYS A 5 40.36 29.25 32.52
N ARG A 6 41.15 28.99 31.47
CA ARG A 6 40.82 29.44 30.11
C ARG A 6 39.59 28.67 29.63
N GLN A 7 38.50 29.37 29.35
CA GLN A 7 37.35 28.79 28.68
C GLN A 7 37.71 28.61 27.20
N ARG A 8 37.70 27.37 26.71
CA ARG A 8 37.84 27.07 25.28
C ARG A 8 36.47 27.34 24.64
N GLY A 9 36.36 28.45 23.91
CA GLY A 9 35.18 28.77 23.12
C GLY A 9 35.19 28.04 21.78
N PHE A 10 33.99 27.79 21.26
CA PHE A 10 33.79 27.23 19.92
C PHE A 10 34.19 28.27 18.86
N THR A 11 34.89 27.86 17.82
CA THR A 11 35.27 28.77 16.72
C THR A 11 34.14 28.87 15.69
N LEU A 12 34.03 30.02 15.03
CA LEU A 12 33.04 30.19 13.96
C LEU A 12 33.32 29.25 12.77
N ILE A 13 34.59 28.96 12.50
CA ILE A 13 34.98 28.03 11.42
C ILE A 13 34.51 26.60 11.72
N GLU A 14 34.59 26.14 12.97
CA GLU A 14 34.06 24.83 13.38
C GLU A 14 32.55 24.76 13.14
N LEU A 15 31.81 25.84 13.43
CA LEU A 15 30.37 25.88 13.17
C LEU A 15 30.06 25.82 11.68
N VAL A 16 30.81 26.57 10.86
CA VAL A 16 30.63 26.64 9.41
C VAL A 16 30.90 25.29 8.74
N ILE A 17 31.93 24.56 9.17
CA ILE A 17 32.23 23.22 8.64
C ILE A 17 31.11 22.24 8.96
N VAL A 18 30.56 22.29 10.18
CA VAL A 18 29.47 21.39 10.60
C VAL A 18 28.21 21.61 9.77
N ILE A 19 27.77 22.87 9.57
CA ILE A 19 26.58 23.15 8.75
C ILE A 19 26.81 22.77 7.27
N ALA A 20 28.04 22.91 6.76
CA ALA A 20 28.37 22.51 5.40
C ALA A 20 28.24 20.99 5.20
N ILE A 21 28.72 20.19 6.16
CA ILE A 21 28.56 18.73 6.12
C ILE A 21 27.08 18.32 6.23
N ILE A 22 26.33 18.94 7.14
CA ILE A 22 24.88 18.68 7.30
C ILE A 22 24.13 18.97 6.00
N ALA A 23 24.44 20.07 5.31
CA ALA A 23 23.82 20.41 4.03
C ALA A 23 24.04 19.32 2.96
N ILE A 24 25.28 18.82 2.83
CA ILE A 24 25.62 17.75 1.88
C ILE A 24 24.86 16.45 2.22
N LEU A 25 24.82 16.08 3.50
CA LEU A 25 24.12 14.85 3.94
C LEU A 25 22.61 14.93 3.64
N ILE A 26 21.97 16.08 3.89
CA ILE A 26 20.55 16.28 3.60
C ILE A 26 20.28 16.18 2.09
N SER A 27 21.15 16.74 1.25
CA SER A 27 21.00 16.67 -0.20
C SER A 27 20.97 15.24 -0.74
N ILE A 28 21.78 14.33 -0.19
CA ILE A 28 21.82 12.92 -0.60
C ILE A 28 20.66 12.12 0.03
N ALA A 29 20.32 12.43 1.28
CA ALA A 29 19.28 11.71 2.04
C ALA A 29 17.85 11.94 1.51
N ALA A 30 17.62 12.95 0.66
CA ALA A 30 16.29 13.28 0.15
C ALA A 30 15.71 12.24 -0.84
N MET A 31 16.51 11.28 -1.32
CA MET A 31 16.03 10.21 -2.20
C MET A 31 15.14 9.22 -1.44
N LYS A 32 13.84 9.52 -1.41
CA LYS A 32 12.81 8.74 -0.73
C LYS A 32 12.38 7.53 -1.58
N TYR A 33 12.43 6.33 -1.01
CA TYR A 33 11.97 5.06 -1.62
C TYR A 33 10.44 4.92 -1.64
N SER A 34 9.73 5.84 -2.30
CA SER A 34 8.25 5.75 -2.38
C SER A 34 7.77 4.64 -3.32
N THR A 35 8.53 4.31 -4.35
CA THR A 35 8.12 3.35 -5.40
C THR A 35 8.09 1.90 -4.92
N THR A 36 9.03 1.49 -4.07
CA THR A 36 9.08 0.13 -3.51
C THR A 36 7.91 -0.12 -2.57
N ASN A 37 7.53 0.86 -1.76
CA ASN A 37 6.36 0.78 -0.89
C ASN A 37 5.07 0.66 -1.70
N LEU A 38 4.94 1.46 -2.78
CA LEU A 38 3.79 1.35 -3.69
C LEU A 38 3.75 -0.02 -4.39
N ALA A 39 4.91 -0.58 -4.77
CA ALA A 39 4.96 -1.90 -5.40
C ALA A 39 4.55 -3.03 -4.43
N ALA A 40 5.01 -2.98 -3.17
CA ALA A 40 4.59 -3.92 -2.14
C ALA A 40 3.09 -3.83 -1.86
N GLU A 41 2.55 -2.62 -1.84
CA GLU A 41 1.13 -2.37 -1.64
C GLU A 41 0.26 -2.85 -2.82
N ALA A 42 0.70 -2.61 -4.05
CA ALA A 42 0.07 -3.18 -5.25
C ALA A 42 0.09 -4.71 -5.22
N ALA A 43 1.21 -5.32 -4.83
CA ALA A 43 1.32 -6.77 -4.72
C ALA A 43 0.36 -7.34 -3.65
N ALA A 44 0.28 -6.70 -2.48
CA ALA A 44 -0.66 -7.09 -1.42
C ALA A 44 -2.11 -6.93 -1.88
N HIS A 45 -2.43 -5.83 -2.56
CA HIS A 45 -3.74 -5.60 -3.15
C HIS A 45 -4.12 -6.68 -4.16
N ASN A 46 -3.22 -7.02 -5.08
CA ASN A 46 -3.45 -8.04 -6.11
C ASN A 46 -3.62 -9.42 -5.49
N SER A 47 -2.91 -9.71 -4.39
CA SER A 47 -3.13 -10.93 -3.60
C SER A 47 -4.54 -10.94 -3.00
N ASN A 48 -5.00 -9.84 -2.42
CA ASN A 48 -6.34 -9.72 -1.84
C ASN A 48 -7.44 -9.90 -2.89
N VAL A 49 -7.27 -9.32 -4.09
CA VAL A 49 -8.18 -9.50 -5.23
C VAL A 49 -8.33 -10.97 -5.59
N LYS A 50 -7.21 -11.71 -5.68
CA LYS A 50 -7.23 -13.15 -5.98
C LYS A 50 -7.93 -13.96 -4.90
N VAL A 51 -7.63 -13.67 -3.63
CA VAL A 51 -8.27 -14.33 -2.47
C VAL A 51 -9.78 -14.09 -2.47
N LEU A 52 -10.23 -12.85 -2.70
CA LEU A 52 -11.65 -12.52 -2.78
C LEU A 52 -12.33 -13.19 -3.97
N LYS A 53 -11.65 -13.27 -5.12
CA LYS A 53 -12.17 -13.99 -6.29
C LYS A 53 -12.36 -15.47 -5.98
N SER A 54 -11.38 -16.13 -5.37
CA SER A 54 -11.49 -17.52 -4.94
C SER A 54 -12.61 -17.74 -3.91
N ALA A 55 -12.74 -16.83 -2.93
CA ALA A 55 -13.81 -16.89 -1.94
C ALA A 55 -15.19 -16.70 -2.58
N GLY A 56 -15.33 -15.78 -3.54
CA GLY A 56 -16.57 -15.59 -4.29
C GLY A 56 -16.94 -16.81 -5.14
N ILE A 57 -15.97 -17.48 -5.76
CA ILE A 57 -16.22 -18.71 -6.52
C ILE A 57 -16.74 -19.80 -5.59
N LEU A 58 -16.09 -19.99 -4.43
CA LEU A 58 -16.52 -20.98 -3.46
C LEU A 58 -17.92 -20.67 -2.89
N TYR A 59 -18.21 -19.39 -2.66
CA TYR A 59 -19.54 -18.94 -2.25
C TYR A 59 -20.63 -19.29 -3.28
N LEU A 60 -20.36 -19.10 -4.58
CA LEU A 60 -21.30 -19.44 -5.65
C LEU A 60 -21.49 -20.94 -5.84
N ILE A 61 -20.48 -21.76 -5.51
CA ILE A 61 -20.63 -23.22 -5.49
C ILE A 61 -21.68 -23.62 -4.44
N ASP A 62 -21.63 -23.00 -3.27
CA ASP A 62 -22.58 -23.27 -2.18
C ASP A 62 -23.94 -22.58 -2.40
N ASN A 63 -23.98 -21.50 -3.18
CA ASN A 63 -25.18 -20.68 -3.43
C ASN A 63 -25.37 -20.41 -4.94
N PRO A 64 -25.69 -21.44 -5.75
CA PRO A 64 -25.69 -21.35 -7.21
C PRO A 64 -26.76 -20.40 -7.78
N ASP A 65 -27.79 -20.07 -7.00
CA ASP A 65 -28.89 -19.18 -7.41
C ASP A 65 -28.61 -17.70 -7.11
N GLU A 66 -27.56 -17.38 -6.33
CA GLU A 66 -27.21 -15.98 -6.06
C GLU A 66 -26.43 -15.38 -7.22
N LYS A 67 -27.02 -14.34 -7.83
CA LYS A 67 -26.43 -13.58 -8.95
C LYS A 67 -26.29 -12.11 -8.61
N GLY A 68 -25.32 -11.44 -9.24
CA GLY A 68 -25.07 -10.01 -9.07
C GLY A 68 -24.12 -9.71 -7.92
N THR A 69 -24.36 -8.63 -7.19
CA THR A 69 -23.43 -8.14 -6.16
C THR A 69 -23.46 -9.02 -4.91
N ILE A 70 -22.35 -9.69 -4.63
CA ILE A 70 -22.14 -10.49 -3.43
C ILE A 70 -21.60 -9.56 -2.34
N SER A 71 -22.31 -9.48 -1.21
CA SER A 71 -21.83 -8.71 -0.06
C SER A 71 -20.55 -9.36 0.51
N VAL A 72 -19.51 -8.56 0.71
CA VAL A 72 -18.21 -9.03 1.23
C VAL A 72 -18.30 -9.71 2.59
N ASP A 73 -19.31 -9.38 3.41
CA ASP A 73 -19.56 -10.03 4.69
C ASP A 73 -19.93 -11.52 4.54
N LYS A 74 -20.60 -11.88 3.43
CA LYS A 74 -20.93 -13.28 3.13
C LYS A 74 -19.71 -14.10 2.74
N LEU A 75 -18.62 -13.45 2.36
CA LEU A 75 -17.36 -14.09 2.01
C LEU A 75 -16.49 -14.36 3.24
N ALA A 76 -16.77 -13.75 4.40
CA ALA A 76 -16.01 -13.95 5.63
C ALA A 76 -15.79 -15.43 6.03
N PRO A 77 -16.76 -16.36 5.88
CA PRO A 77 -16.56 -17.78 6.16
C PRO A 77 -15.56 -18.48 5.21
N TYR A 78 -15.37 -17.93 4.01
CA TYR A 78 -14.53 -18.47 2.95
C TYR A 78 -13.14 -17.82 2.93
N LEU A 79 -12.89 -16.88 3.83
CA LEU A 79 -11.61 -16.20 3.99
C LEU A 79 -10.85 -16.75 5.19
N GLU A 80 -9.56 -17.05 5.00
CA GLU A 80 -8.70 -17.49 6.10
C GLU A 80 -8.61 -16.40 7.18
N GLY A 81 -9.11 -16.73 8.39
CA GLY A 81 -9.12 -15.83 9.54
C GLY A 81 -10.30 -14.86 9.60
N GLY A 82 -11.29 -14.95 8.69
CA GLY A 82 -12.54 -14.20 8.76
C GLY A 82 -12.42 -12.68 8.61
N LYS A 83 -11.25 -12.19 8.19
CA LYS A 83 -10.97 -10.76 8.00
C LYS A 83 -11.14 -10.39 6.54
N ILE A 84 -12.00 -9.42 6.27
CA ILE A 84 -12.19 -8.87 4.93
C ILE A 84 -10.97 -7.99 4.59
N PRO A 85 -10.20 -8.32 3.55
CA PRO A 85 -9.08 -7.49 3.12
C PRO A 85 -9.57 -6.15 2.56
N LYS A 86 -8.75 -5.11 2.69
CA LYS A 86 -9.05 -3.77 2.17
C LYS A 86 -8.22 -3.44 0.93
N PRO A 87 -8.71 -2.57 0.05
CA PRO A 87 -7.93 -2.01 -1.04
C PRO A 87 -6.66 -1.31 -0.57
N ALA A 88 -5.74 -1.06 -1.50
CA ALA A 88 -4.50 -0.34 -1.22
C ALA A 88 -4.83 1.06 -0.68
N LYS A 89 -4.23 1.45 0.44
CA LYS A 89 -4.42 2.75 1.08
C LYS A 89 -4.05 3.92 0.16
N HIS A 90 -3.05 3.76 -0.69
CA HIS A 90 -2.62 4.78 -1.64
C HIS A 90 -3.31 4.67 -3.01
N PHE A 91 -4.35 3.84 -3.13
CA PHE A 91 -5.23 3.82 -4.29
C PHE A 91 -6.47 4.68 -4.01
N SER A 92 -6.73 5.66 -4.88
CA SER A 92 -7.85 6.59 -4.73
C SER A 92 -9.16 6.11 -5.36
N GLY A 93 -9.14 4.98 -6.08
CA GLY A 93 -10.29 4.53 -6.88
C GLY A 93 -11.41 3.87 -6.08
N ALA A 94 -11.12 3.30 -4.90
CA ALA A 94 -12.13 2.70 -4.02
C ALA A 94 -11.62 2.50 -2.57
N SER A 95 -12.53 2.59 -1.60
CA SER A 95 -12.25 2.32 -0.17
C SER A 95 -12.48 0.87 0.23
N ASP A 96 -13.31 0.14 -0.52
CA ASP A 96 -13.75 -1.23 -0.23
C ASP A 96 -13.76 -2.06 -1.52
N PHE A 97 -13.66 -3.38 -1.38
CA PHE A 97 -13.84 -4.30 -2.51
C PHE A 97 -15.33 -4.62 -2.70
N THR A 98 -15.76 -4.69 -3.95
CA THR A 98 -17.04 -5.25 -4.37
C THR A 98 -16.81 -6.50 -5.18
N VAL A 99 -17.54 -7.57 -4.85
CA VAL A 99 -17.47 -8.84 -5.57
C VAL A 99 -18.79 -9.03 -6.31
N THR A 100 -18.72 -9.30 -7.60
CA THR A 100 -19.90 -9.50 -8.45
C THR A 100 -19.80 -10.85 -9.16
N SER A 101 -20.91 -11.59 -9.17
CA SER A 101 -21.10 -12.75 -10.01
C SER A 101 -21.68 -12.34 -11.36
N THR A 102 -21.04 -12.75 -12.44
CA THR A 102 -21.54 -12.61 -13.80
C THR A 102 -22.48 -13.78 -14.13
N ASP A 103 -23.35 -13.62 -15.12
CA ASP A 103 -24.31 -14.66 -15.53
C ASP A 103 -23.67 -15.96 -16.01
N ASP A 104 -22.40 -15.90 -16.42
CA ASP A 104 -21.58 -17.03 -16.85
C ASP A 104 -20.97 -17.83 -15.67
N GLY A 105 -21.27 -17.45 -14.42
CA GLY A 105 -20.70 -18.07 -13.21
C GLY A 105 -19.29 -17.57 -12.88
N ASP A 106 -18.81 -16.57 -13.61
CA ASP A 106 -17.54 -15.89 -13.33
C ASP A 106 -17.68 -14.91 -12.16
N VAL A 107 -16.58 -14.76 -11.41
CA VAL A 107 -16.48 -13.81 -10.30
C VAL A 107 -15.52 -12.69 -10.66
N GLU A 108 -16.02 -11.46 -10.55
CA GLU A 108 -15.26 -10.23 -10.70
C GLU A 108 -15.12 -9.53 -9.35
N VAL A 109 -13.95 -8.91 -9.15
CA VAL A 109 -13.65 -8.14 -7.95
C VAL A 109 -13.22 -6.75 -8.41
N THR A 110 -13.91 -5.72 -7.91
CA THR A 110 -13.62 -4.31 -8.17
C THR A 110 -13.23 -3.65 -6.85
N PRO A 111 -12.20 -2.80 -6.79
CA PRO A 111 -11.23 -2.52 -7.86
C PRO A 111 -10.41 -3.74 -8.24
N GLY A 112 -10.02 -3.79 -9.52
CA GLY A 112 -9.23 -4.89 -10.08
C GLY A 112 -7.77 -4.85 -9.64
N MET A 113 -6.92 -5.66 -10.28
CA MET A 113 -5.48 -5.64 -9.99
C MET A 113 -4.90 -4.24 -10.24
N LEU A 114 -3.92 -3.84 -9.42
CA LEU A 114 -3.23 -2.56 -9.50
C LEU A 114 -1.78 -2.75 -9.96
N LYS A 115 -1.26 -1.72 -10.62
CA LYS A 115 0.16 -1.55 -10.94
C LYS A 115 0.68 -0.19 -10.47
N VAL A 116 1.98 -0.13 -10.27
CA VAL A 116 2.67 1.13 -9.97
C VAL A 116 2.89 1.88 -11.27
N SER A 117 2.39 3.12 -11.35
CA SER A 117 2.69 4.05 -12.43
C SER A 117 3.31 5.32 -11.84
N GLY A 118 4.62 5.48 -12.02
CA GLY A 118 5.38 6.58 -11.44
C GLY A 118 5.31 6.61 -9.91
N LYS A 119 4.54 7.55 -9.35
CA LYS A 119 4.38 7.76 -7.89
C LYS A 119 2.97 7.44 -7.38
N SER A 120 2.14 6.76 -8.18
CA SER A 120 0.76 6.40 -7.83
C SER A 120 0.41 4.97 -8.23
N LEU A 121 -0.67 4.46 -7.63
CA LEU A 121 -1.30 3.19 -8.00
C LEU A 121 -2.39 3.43 -9.04
N VAL A 122 -2.40 2.63 -10.09
CA VAL A 122 -3.41 2.67 -11.15
C VAL A 122 -3.92 1.25 -11.42
N GLU A 123 -5.14 1.12 -11.90
CA GLU A 123 -5.69 -0.18 -12.30
C GLU A 123 -4.88 -0.77 -13.47
N ASP A 124 -4.60 -2.06 -13.34
CA ASP A 124 -3.92 -2.83 -14.36
C ASP A 124 -4.95 -3.49 -15.27
N ASN A 125 -5.50 -2.68 -16.19
CA ASN A 125 -6.55 -3.09 -17.13
C ASN A 125 -6.06 -4.00 -18.26
N GLY A 126 -4.95 -4.73 -18.06
CA GLY A 126 -4.40 -5.69 -19.01
C GLY A 126 -4.05 -5.05 -20.36
N ASN A 127 -2.86 -4.46 -20.47
CA ASN A 127 -2.27 -4.09 -21.76
C ASN A 127 -0.83 -4.58 -21.84
#